data_AF-A0A840SCQ5-F1
#
_entry.id   AF-A0A840SCQ5-F1
#
_cell.length_a   1.000
_cell.length_b   1.000
_cell.length_c   1.000
_cell.angle_alpha   90.00
_cell.angle_beta   90.00
_cell.angle_gamma   90.00
#
_symmetry.space_group_name_H-M   'P 1'
#
loop_
_entity.id
_entity.type
_entity.pdbx_description
1 polymer ?
#
loop_
_entity_poly.entity_id
_entity_poly.type
_entity_poly.pdbx_seq_one_letter_code
_entity_poly.pdbx_strand_id
1 'polypeptide(L)'
;MNVIRKCCEYYRMEKPNISYFDSLRIAQNTWPDFKVHKLTFLAEQFGIVYDAHNVLDDSLTCGKIVTLAAEKQESDNISELLKRCNLQISKL
;
A
#
# COMPACT_ATOMS: atom_id res chain seq x y z
N MET A 1 1.11 -9.75 -5.06
CA MET A 1 2.05 -10.23 -4.03
C MET A 1 2.85 -11.46 -4.52
N ASN A 2 3.76 -11.29 -5.48
CA ASN A 2 4.39 -12.43 -6.17
C ASN A 2 5.45 -13.17 -5.33
N VAL A 3 6.21 -12.46 -4.49
CA VAL A 3 7.28 -13.07 -3.68
C VAL A 3 6.71 -14.14 -2.76
N ILE A 4 5.70 -13.82 -1.95
CA ILE A 4 5.05 -14.78 -1.04
C ILE A 4 4.50 -15.98 -1.83
N ARG A 5 3.81 -15.73 -2.95
CA ARG A 5 3.26 -16.81 -3.80
C ARG A 5 4.35 -17.77 -4.28
N LYS A 6 5.46 -17.22 -4.78
CA LYS A 6 6.60 -18.00 -5.28
C LYS A 6 7.35 -18.73 -4.16
N CYS A 7 7.47 -18.12 -2.98
CA CYS A 7 8.02 -18.79 -1.80
C CYS A 7 7.15 -20.00 -1.41
N CYS A 8 5.83 -19.84 -1.31
CA CYS A 8 4.92 -20.96 -1.03
C CYS A 8 5.06 -22.09 -2.07
N GLU A 9 5.10 -21.74 -3.37
CA GLU A 9 5.31 -22.71 -4.44
C GLU A 9 6.65 -23.44 -4.32
N TYR A 10 7.73 -22.71 -4.06
CA TYR A 10 9.09 -23.26 -3.95
C TYR A 10 9.22 -24.22 -2.75
N TYR A 11 8.70 -23.82 -1.59
CA TYR A 11 8.75 -24.62 -0.37
C TYR A 11 7.60 -25.65 -0.27
N ARG A 12 6.74 -25.76 -1.30
CA ARG A 12 5.56 -26.64 -1.32
C ARG A 12 4.61 -26.41 -0.13
N MET A 13 4.50 -25.16 0.29
CA MET A 13 3.58 -24.73 1.35
C MET A 13 2.23 -24.35 0.75
N GLU A 14 1.17 -24.57 1.53
CA GLU A 14 -0.15 -24.02 1.20
C GLU A 14 -0.08 -22.50 1.14
N LYS A 15 -0.75 -21.91 0.14
CA LYS A 15 -0.87 -20.45 0.05
C LYS A 15 -1.84 -19.97 1.14
N PRO A 16 -1.49 -18.98 1.97
CA PRO A 16 -2.41 -18.52 2.99
C PRO A 16 -3.63 -17.84 2.33
N ASN A 17 -4.82 -18.11 2.85
CA ASN A 17 -6.05 -17.45 2.40
C ASN A 17 -6.12 -16.02 2.96
N ILE A 18 -5.41 -15.11 2.30
CA ILE A 18 -5.36 -13.69 2.67
C ILE A 18 -5.84 -12.80 1.53
N SER A 19 -6.40 -11.67 1.93
CA SER A 19 -6.77 -10.56 1.06
C SER A 19 -5.74 -9.45 1.22
N TYR A 20 -5.41 -8.76 0.11
CA TYR A 20 -4.49 -7.63 0.13
C TYR A 20 -4.91 -6.55 -0.86
N PHE A 21 -4.35 -5.37 -0.67
CA PHE A 21 -4.40 -4.24 -1.61
C PHE A 21 -3.00 -3.64 -1.73
N ASP A 22 -2.82 -2.74 -2.69
CA ASP A 22 -1.52 -2.13 -3.00
C ASP A 22 -1.55 -0.64 -2.61
N SER A 23 -0.81 -0.28 -1.57
CA SER A 23 -0.69 1.11 -1.07
C SER A 23 -0.14 2.06 -2.14
N LEU A 24 0.72 1.57 -3.04
CA LEU A 24 1.22 2.38 -4.16
C LEU A 24 0.10 2.74 -5.12
N ARG A 25 -0.80 1.79 -5.42
CA ARG A 25 -1.96 2.05 -6.28
C ARG A 25 -2.93 3.03 -5.64
N ILE A 26 -3.15 2.92 -4.33
CA ILE A 26 -3.95 3.90 -3.58
C ILE A 26 -3.32 5.30 -3.70
N ALA A 27 -2.01 5.41 -3.47
CA ALA A 27 -1.30 6.68 -3.56
C ALA A 27 -1.36 7.30 -4.96
N GLN A 28 -1.17 6.48 -6.01
CA GLN A 28 -1.26 6.93 -7.41
C GLN A 28 -2.64 7.51 -7.77
N ASN A 29 -3.72 6.88 -7.30
CA ASN A 29 -5.08 7.36 -7.55
C ASN A 29 -5.46 8.55 -6.67
N THR A 30 -4.89 8.64 -5.47
CA THR A 30 -5.20 9.70 -4.50
C THR A 30 -4.47 11.01 -4.79
N TRP A 31 -3.23 10.93 -5.28
CA TRP A 31 -2.41 12.09 -5.66
C TRP A 31 -1.90 11.95 -7.10
N PRO A 32 -2.79 12.01 -8.12
CA PRO A 32 -2.40 11.81 -9.52
C PRO A 32 -1.44 12.90 -10.02
N ASP A 33 -1.45 14.08 -9.40
CA ASP A 33 -0.61 15.22 -9.79
C ASP A 33 0.84 15.11 -9.32
N PHE A 34 1.16 14.11 -8.49
CA PHE A 34 2.54 13.88 -8.05
C PHE A 34 3.39 13.29 -9.17
N LYS A 35 4.58 13.85 -9.37
CA LYS A 35 5.52 13.42 -10.41
C LYS A 35 5.93 11.95 -10.26
N VAL A 36 6.04 11.47 -9.03
CA VAL A 36 6.42 10.08 -8.69
C VAL A 36 5.73 9.66 -7.39
N HIS A 37 5.59 8.35 -7.18
CA HIS A 37 4.99 7.77 -5.96
C HIS A 37 5.92 6.78 -5.26
N LYS A 38 7.25 6.95 -5.44
CA LYS A 38 8.23 6.17 -4.66
C LYS A 38 8.06 6.49 -3.17
N LEU A 39 8.24 5.49 -2.31
CA LEU A 39 7.97 5.61 -0.88
C LEU A 39 8.76 6.75 -0.22
N THR A 40 10.02 6.94 -0.59
CA THR A 40 10.87 8.05 -0.16
C THR A 40 10.31 9.43 -0.50
N PHE A 41 9.77 9.58 -1.71
CA PHE A 41 9.15 10.84 -2.14
C PHE A 41 7.86 11.11 -1.39
N LEU A 42 6.99 10.09 -1.25
CA LEU A 42 5.74 10.25 -0.50
C LEU A 42 6.00 10.59 0.96
N ALA A 43 6.98 9.95 1.59
CA ALA A 43 7.38 10.26 2.96
C ALA A 43 7.83 11.72 3.09
N GLU A 44 8.69 12.20 2.18
CA GLU A 44 9.13 13.60 2.14
C GLU A 44 7.96 14.57 1.95
N GLN A 45 7.06 14.30 0.98
CA GLN A 45 5.90 15.15 0.71
C GLN A 45 4.94 15.28 1.90
N PHE A 46 4.79 14.22 2.69
CA PHE A 46 3.89 14.20 3.84
C PHE A 46 4.58 14.47 5.18
N GLY A 47 5.88 14.84 5.17
CA GLY A 47 6.63 15.11 6.39
C GLY A 47 6.79 13.89 7.31
N ILE A 48 6.81 12.68 6.76
CA ILE A 48 7.01 11.44 7.50
C ILE A 48 8.52 11.21 7.67
N VAL A 49 8.98 11.13 8.92
CA VAL A 49 10.33 10.64 9.22
C VAL A 49 10.42 9.18 8.78
N TYR A 50 11.35 8.90 7.87
CA TYR A 50 11.44 7.63 7.17
C TYR A 50 12.89 7.20 6.93
N ASP A 51 13.26 6.04 7.48
CA ASP A 51 14.50 5.32 7.27
C ASP A 51 14.33 4.26 6.16
N ALA A 52 14.83 4.58 4.97
CA ALA A 52 14.62 3.74 3.79
C ALA A 52 15.29 2.36 3.92
N HIS A 53 14.59 1.32 3.46
CA HIS A 53 15.04 -0.08 3.51
C HIS A 53 15.04 -0.71 4.91
N ASN A 54 14.59 0.02 5.93
CA ASN A 54 14.19 -0.55 7.20
C ASN A 54 12.81 -1.19 7.05
N VAL A 55 12.72 -2.52 7.16
CA VAL A 55 11.47 -3.27 6.88
C VAL A 55 10.30 -2.80 7.75
N LEU A 56 10.58 -2.46 9.02
CA LEU A 56 9.55 -1.95 9.93
C LEU A 56 9.09 -0.57 9.47
N ASP A 57 10.02 0.33 9.15
CA ASP A 57 9.67 1.70 8.78
C ASP A 57 9.03 1.79 7.39
N ASP A 58 9.43 0.93 6.45
CA ASP A 58 8.77 0.73 5.16
C ASP A 58 7.29 0.39 5.35
N SER A 59 7.01 -0.54 6.27
CA SER A 59 5.67 -1.02 6.58
C SER A 59 4.83 0.05 7.26
N LEU A 60 5.39 0.75 8.25
CA LEU A 60 4.73 1.84 8.96
C LEU A 60 4.43 3.01 8.02
N THR A 61 5.37 3.36 7.15
CA THR A 61 5.21 4.45 6.18
C THR A 61 4.14 4.12 5.14
N CYS A 62 4.09 2.87 4.63
CA CYS A 62 2.98 2.41 3.81
C CYS A 62 1.62 2.57 4.51
N GLY A 63 1.54 2.19 5.80
CA GLY A 63 0.33 2.34 6.60
C GLY A 63 -0.10 3.81 6.75
N LYS A 64 0.83 4.69 7.12
CA LYS A 64 0.59 6.14 7.24
C LYS A 64 0.08 6.74 5.92
N ILE A 65 0.65 6.36 4.78
CA ILE A 65 0.21 6.82 3.47
C ILE A 65 -1.23 6.37 3.17
N VAL A 66 -1.60 5.14 3.53
CA VAL A 66 -2.98 4.65 3.37
C VAL A 66 -3.94 5.44 4.27
N THR A 67 -3.55 5.77 5.50
CA THR A 67 -4.35 6.63 6.40
C THR A 67 -4.54 8.02 5.82
N LEU A 68 -3.47 8.67 5.35
CA LEU A 68 -3.56 9.98 4.69
C LEU A 68 -4.44 9.93 3.43
N ALA A 69 -4.39 8.83 2.70
CA ALA A 69 -5.25 8.64 1.54
C ALA A 69 -6.72 8.48 1.94
N ALA A 70 -7.00 7.75 3.02
CA ALA A 70 -8.35 7.62 3.58
C ALA A 70 -8.92 8.98 4.01
N GLU A 71 -8.10 9.80 4.69
CA GLU A 71 -8.48 11.16 5.10
C GLU A 71 -8.78 12.06 3.89
N LYS A 72 -7.89 12.09 2.89
CA LYS A 72 -8.06 12.91 1.68
C LYS A 72 -9.25 12.46 0.84
N GLN A 73 -9.52 11.16 0.81
CA GLN A 73 -10.65 10.57 0.11
C GLN A 73 -11.89 10.49 0.99
N GLU A 74 -11.92 11.09 2.19
CA GLU A 74 -13.06 11.06 3.13
C GLU A 74 -13.69 9.65 3.25
N SER A 75 -12.87 8.63 3.46
CA SER A 75 -13.28 7.22 3.52
C SER A 75 -13.09 6.65 4.92
N ASP A 76 -14.14 6.08 5.50
CA ASP A 76 -14.11 5.57 6.88
C ASP A 76 -13.56 4.14 6.99
N ASN A 77 -13.42 3.44 5.86
CA ASN A 77 -12.95 2.07 5.82
C ASN A 77 -12.24 1.74 4.51
N ILE A 78 -11.51 0.62 4.51
CA ILE A 78 -10.69 0.22 3.36
C ILE A 78 -11.51 -0.08 2.10
N SER A 79 -12.71 -0.65 2.24
CA SER A 79 -13.56 -1.01 1.11
C SER A 79 -14.02 0.25 0.37
N GLU A 80 -14.39 1.29 1.11
CA GLU A 80 -14.76 2.58 0.55
C GLU A 80 -13.57 3.27 -0.11
N LEU A 81 -12.41 3.31 0.56
CA LEU A 81 -11.19 3.91 0.01
C LEU A 81 -10.82 3.28 -1.33
N LEU A 82 -10.85 1.94 -1.40
CA LEU A 82 -10.56 1.22 -2.64
C LEU A 82 -11.57 1.54 -3.73
N LYS A 83 -12.86 1.64 -3.40
CA LYS A 83 -13.90 2.04 -4.36
C LYS A 83 -13.66 3.45 -4.90
N ARG A 84 -13.32 4.43 -4.05
CA ARG A 84 -13.00 5.80 -4.47
C ARG A 84 -11.75 5.86 -5.35
N CYS A 85 -10.77 4.99 -5.09
CA CYS A 85 -9.58 4.83 -5.92
C CYS A 85 -9.78 3.97 -7.18
N ASN A 86 -11.00 3.47 -7.46
CA ASN A 86 -11.28 2.51 -8.52
C ASN A 86 -10.38 1.25 -8.47
N LEU A 87 -10.14 0.74 -7.26
CA LEU A 87 -9.34 -0.44 -6.97
C LEU A 87 -10.20 -1.55 -6.35
N GLN A 88 -9.69 -2.78 -6.40
CA GLN A 88 -10.33 -3.95 -5.80
C GLN A 88 -9.38 -4.68 -4.86
N ILE A 89 -9.95 -5.30 -3.82
CA ILE A 89 -9.20 -6.24 -2.97
C ILE A 89 -8.77 -7.44 -3.82
N SER A 90 -7.50 -7.79 -3.71
CA SER A 90 -6.91 -8.97 -4.34
C SER A 90 -6.81 -10.15 -3.37
N LYS A 91 -6.78 -11.36 -3.91
CA LYS A 91 -6.46 -12.60 -3.19
C LYS A 91 -5.05 -13.07 -3.54
N LEU A 92 -4.35 -13.65 -2.57
CA LEU A 92 -2.99 -14.17 -2.76
C LEU A 92 -2.96 -15.39 -3.69
#